data_AF-A0A0Q8Q9H6-F1
#
_entry.id   AF-A0A0Q8Q9H6-F1
#
_cell.length_a   1.000
_cell.length_b   1.000
_cell.length_c   1.000
_cell.angle_alpha   90.00
_cell.angle_beta   90.00
_cell.angle_gamma   90.00
#
_symmetry.space_group_name_H-M   'P 1'
#
loop_
_entity.id
_entity.type
_entity.pdbx_description
1 polymer ?
#
loop_
_entity_poly.entity_id
_entity_poly.type
_entity_poly.pdbx_seq_one_letter_code
_entity_poly.pdbx_strand_id
1 'polypeptide(L)' 'MVSKSDPVNVEYETRAKNLLKGELKRRGVTYAQLAEKLASIGVTENERNLNNKISRGGFTAAFLLQCLEAIGASSLRLD' A
#
# COMPACT_ATOMS: atom_id res chain seq x y z
N MET A 1 -6.57 13.20 20.63
CA MET A 1 -6.54 12.52 19.32
C MET A 1 -5.53 13.25 18.44
N VAL A 2 -4.56 12.53 17.88
CA VAL A 2 -3.51 13.12 17.02
C VAL A 2 -4.13 13.51 15.68
N SER A 3 -3.92 14.75 15.22
CA SER A 3 -4.47 15.24 13.94
C SER A 3 -3.80 14.54 12.75
N LYS A 4 -4.50 14.45 11.62
CA LYS A 4 -3.97 13.85 10.39
C LYS A 4 -2.75 14.60 9.85
N SER A 5 -2.62 15.88 10.20
CA SER A 5 -1.48 16.74 9.82
C SER A 5 -0.34 16.74 10.84
N ASP A 6 -0.42 15.91 11.88
CA ASP A 6 0.66 15.80 12.86
C ASP A 6 1.93 15.29 12.16
N PRO A 7 3.10 15.94 12.37
CA PRO A 7 4.35 15.51 11.76
C PRO A 7 4.68 14.03 11.96
N VAL A 8 4.32 13.46 13.12
CA VAL A 8 4.52 12.04 13.42
C VAL A 8 3.70 11.18 12.48
N ASN A 9 2.41 11.48 12.29
CA ASN A 9 1.56 10.72 11.38
C ASN A 9 2.07 10.81 9.94
N VAL A 10 2.49 11.99 9.49
CA VAL A 10 3.04 12.20 8.14
C VAL A 10 4.31 11.38 7.91
N GLU A 11 5.18 11.26 8.92
CA GLU A 11 6.37 10.42 8.86
C GLU A 11 6.00 8.94 8.67
N TYR A 12 5.09 8.42 9.49
CA TYR A 12 4.67 7.02 9.42
C TYR A 12 3.88 6.69 8.16
N GLU A 13 3.01 7.59 7.67
CA GLU A 13 2.33 7.45 6.38
C GLU A 13 3.35 7.42 5.23
N THR A 14 4.40 8.23 5.31
CA THR A 14 5.49 8.26 4.34
C THR A 14 6.32 6.97 4.37
N ARG A 15 6.61 6.44 5.57
CA ARG A 15 7.27 5.15 5.73
C ARG A 15 6.41 4.02 5.17
N ALA A 16 5.13 3.97 5.51
CA ALA A 16 4.19 2.94 5.05
C ALA A 16 4.08 2.89 3.52
N LYS A 17 3.90 4.03 2.84
CA LYS A 17 3.85 4.05 1.37
C LYS A 17 5.16 3.64 0.73
N ASN A 18 6.30 4.02 1.30
CA ASN A 18 7.62 3.64 0.77
C ASN A 18 7.87 2.15 0.91
N LEU A 19 7.47 1.56 2.04
CA LEU A 19 7.53 0.12 2.27
C LEU A 19 6.68 -0.65 1.25
N LEU A 20 5.42 -0.23 1.04
CA LEU A 20 4.55 -0.86 0.06
C LEU A 20 5.10 -0.73 -1.37
N LYS A 21 5.55 0.47 -1.77
CA LYS A 21 6.21 0.68 -3.07
C LYS A 21 7.45 -0.18 -3.24
N GLY A 22 8.23 -0.36 -2.17
CA GLY A 22 9.40 -1.24 -2.14
C GLY A 22 9.03 -2.70 -2.41
N GLU A 23 7.98 -3.21 -1.75
CA GLU A 23 7.47 -4.57 -2.01
C GLU A 23 6.97 -4.76 -3.44
N LEU A 24 6.22 -3.79 -3.98
CA LEU A 24 5.77 -3.84 -5.37
C LEU A 24 6.96 -3.90 -6.33
N LYS A 25 7.97 -3.04 -6.12
CA LYS A 25 9.19 -3.02 -6.94
C LYS A 25 9.99 -4.31 -6.84
N ARG A 26 10.17 -4.85 -5.62
CA ARG A 26 10.88 -6.13 -5.38
C ARG A 26 10.24 -7.30 -6.13
N ARG A 27 8.92 -7.26 -6.31
CA ARG A 27 8.13 -8.31 -6.97
C ARG A 27 7.84 -8.03 -8.44
N GLY A 28 8.29 -6.89 -8.97
CA GLY A 28 8.01 -6.48 -10.34
C GLY A 28 6.52 -6.25 -10.63
N VAL A 29 5.73 -5.88 -9.62
CA VAL A 29 4.28 -5.69 -9.72
C VAL A 29 3.96 -4.22 -10.02
N THR A 30 3.28 -3.96 -11.13
CA THR A 30 2.76 -2.63 -11.48
C THR A 30 1.45 -2.34 -10.73
N TYR A 31 1.01 -1.08 -10.71
CA TYR A 31 -0.28 -0.74 -10.11
C TYR A 31 -1.48 -1.35 -10.85
N ALA A 32 -1.40 -1.49 -12.18
CA ALA A 32 -2.39 -2.23 -12.96
C ALA A 32 -2.47 -3.70 -12.51
N GLN A 33 -1.33 -4.38 -12.38
CA GLN A 33 -1.28 -5.76 -11.90
C GLN A 33 -1.73 -5.89 -10.43
N LEU A 34 -1.42 -4.90 -9.60
CA LEU A 34 -1.92 -4.87 -8.22
C LEU A 34 -3.45 -4.78 -8.20
N ALA A 35 -4.07 -3.97 -9.07
CA ALA A 35 -5.52 -3.87 -9.17
C ALA A 35 -6.15 -5.22 -9.54
N GLU A 36 -5.59 -5.94 -10.52
CA GLU A 36 -6.05 -7.27 -10.93
C GLU A 36 -5.91 -8.30 -9.79
N LYS A 37 -4.78 -8.28 -9.08
CA LYS A 37 -4.53 -9.17 -7.94
C LYS A 37 -5.45 -8.88 -6.75
N LEU A 38 -5.71 -7.61 -6.46
CA LEU A 38 -6.67 -7.18 -5.43
C LEU A 38 -8.09 -7.60 -5.80
N ALA A 39 -8.48 -7.48 -7.07
CA ALA A 39 -9.79 -7.94 -7.53
C ALA A 39 -9.98 -9.45 -7.32
N SER A 40 -8.90 -10.25 -7.44
CA SER A 40 -8.92 -11.70 -7.21
C SER A 40 -9.23 -12.08 -5.75
N ILE A 41 -9.01 -11.17 -4.80
CA ILE A 41 -9.35 -11.34 -3.37
C ILE A 41 -10.59 -10.51 -2.96
N GLY A 42 -11.36 -10.02 -3.93
CA GLY A 42 -12.60 -9.25 -3.70
C GLY A 42 -12.42 -7.76 -3.41
N VAL A 43 -11.21 -7.22 -3.62
CA VAL A 43 -10.92 -5.78 -3.43
C VAL A 43 -10.93 -5.08 -4.78
N THR A 44 -12.01 -4.36 -5.07
CA THR A 44 -12.16 -3.61 -6.32
C THR A 44 -11.46 -2.26 -6.23
N GLU A 45 -10.32 -2.14 -6.89
CA GLU A 45 -9.60 -0.89 -7.08
C GLU A 45 -9.19 -0.75 -8.55
N ASN A 46 -8.97 0.47 -9.02
CA ASN A 46 -8.36 0.71 -10.34
C ASN A 46 -6.96 1.32 -10.17
N GLU A 47 -6.15 1.25 -11.21
CA GLU A 47 -4.76 1.74 -11.18
C GLU A 47 -4.65 3.19 -10.69
N ARG A 48 -5.53 4.08 -11.17
CA ARG A 48 -5.54 5.50 -10.80
C ARG A 48 -5.84 5.68 -9.31
N ASN A 49 -6.82 4.95 -8.78
CA ASN A 49 -7.19 4.99 -7.37
C ASN A 49 -6.07 4.44 -6.48
N LEU A 50 -5.46 3.31 -6.87
CA LEU A 50 -4.30 2.75 -6.16
C LEU A 50 -3.14 3.73 -6.11
N ASN A 51 -2.77 4.31 -7.25
CA ASN A 51 -1.69 5.29 -7.30
C ASN A 51 -1.97 6.49 -6.39
N ASN A 52 -3.19 7.03 -6.43
CA ASN A 52 -3.60 8.13 -5.58
C ASN A 52 -3.59 7.78 -4.08
N LYS A 53 -4.06 6.58 -3.73
CA LYS A 53 -4.17 6.10 -2.35
C LYS A 53 -2.80 5.81 -1.74
N ILE A 54 -1.97 5.07 -2.48
CA ILE A 54 -0.61 4.72 -2.07
C ILE A 54 0.27 5.98 -2.03
N SER A 55 0.16 6.89 -2.99
CA SER A 55 0.96 8.12 -3.00
C SER A 55 0.66 9.06 -1.83
N ARG A 56 -0.61 9.09 -1.37
CA ARG A 56 -1.01 9.85 -0.17
C ARG A 56 -0.54 9.20 1.14
N GLY A 57 -0.42 7.88 1.20
CA GLY A 57 0.11 7.16 2.37
C GLY A 57 -0.89 6.93 3.52
N GLY A 58 -1.95 7.72 3.60
CA GLY A 58 -3.04 7.54 4.58
C GLY A 58 -4.03 6.42 4.25
N PHE A 59 -3.53 5.21 3.97
CA PHE A 59 -4.35 4.00 3.81
C PHE A 59 -4.41 3.19 5.10
N THR A 60 -5.43 2.34 5.22
CA THR A 60 -5.62 1.51 6.43
C THR A 60 -4.59 0.37 6.47
N ALA A 61 -4.30 -0.13 7.67
CA ALA A 61 -3.50 -1.34 7.84
C ALA A 61 -4.12 -2.55 7.12
N ALA A 62 -5.45 -2.65 7.10
CA ALA A 62 -6.16 -3.69 6.34
C ALA A 62 -5.83 -3.62 4.84
N PHE A 63 -5.84 -2.43 4.25
CA PHE A 63 -5.46 -2.25 2.84
C PHE A 63 -3.99 -2.62 2.59
N LEU A 64 -3.08 -2.28 3.51
CA LEU A 64 -1.69 -2.71 3.42
C LEU A 64 -1.58 -4.23 3.37
N LEU A 65 -2.25 -4.94 4.29
CA LEU A 65 -2.25 -6.41 4.35
C LEU A 65 -2.86 -7.02 3.08
N GLN A 66 -3.97 -6.48 2.57
CA GLN A 66 -4.57 -6.91 1.31
C GLN A 66 -3.59 -6.76 0.14
N CYS A 67 -2.85 -5.65 0.06
CA CYS A 67 -1.83 -5.49 -0.97
C CYS A 67 -0.70 -6.51 -0.82
N LEU A 68 -0.21 -6.74 0.41
CA LEU A 68 0.85 -7.71 0.68
C LEU A 68 0.42 -9.13 0.32
N GLU A 69 -0.79 -9.54 0.71
CA GLU A 69 -1.37 -10.84 0.36
C GLU A 69 -1.52 -10.99 -1.16
N ALA A 70 -2.11 -9.99 -1.83
CA ALA A 70 -2.34 -9.99 -3.28
C ALA A 70 -1.04 -10.13 -4.09
N ILE A 71 0.08 -9.59 -3.60
CA ILE A 71 1.40 -9.72 -4.25
C ILE A 71 2.21 -10.91 -3.74
N GLY A 72 1.68 -11.71 -2.81
CA GLY A 72 2.33 -12.90 -2.25
C GLY A 72 3.46 -12.59 -1.25
N ALA A 73 3.38 -11.46 -0.55
CA ALA A 73 4.30 -11.07 0.51
C ALA A 73 3.94 -11.71 1.85
N SER A 74 4.84 -12.55 2.35
CA SER A 74 4.71 -13.22 3.65
C SER A 74 5.36 -12.46 4.81
N SER A 75 6.21 -11.48 4.50
CA SER A 75 6.91 -10.66 5.49
C SER A 75 7.12 -9.24 4.98
N LEU A 76 7.05 -8.26 5.88
CA LEU A 76 7.41 -6.87 5.60
C LEU A 76 8.54 -6.46 6.55
N ARG A 77 9.70 -6.14 5.98
CA ARG A 77 10.86 -5.63 6.72
C ARG A 77 10.74 -4.12 6.90
N LEU A 78 10.97 -3.62 8.13
CA LEU A 78 10.80 -2.20 8.47
C LEU A 78 12.11 -1.41 8.55
N ASP A 79 13.25 -2.10 8.64
CA ASP A 79 14.63 -1.57 8.69
C ASP A 79 15.24 -1.30 7.30
#